data_AF-A0AB73KLZ2-F1
#
_entry.id   AF-A0AB73KLZ2-F1
#
_cell.length_a   1.000
_cell.length_b   1.000
_cell.length_c   1.000
_cell.angle_alpha   90.00
_cell.angle_beta   90.00
_cell.angle_gamma   90.00
#
_symmetry.space_group_name_H-M   'P 1'
#
loop_
_entity.id
_entity.type
_entity.pdbx_description
1 polymer ?
#
loop_
_entity_poly.entity_id
_entity_poly.type
_entity_poly.pdbx_seq_one_letter_code
_entity_poly.pdbx_strand_id
1 'polypeptide(L)'
;MRGRGLLVAVAVAVAGVTLAGLQGTALADAAVPVWQPQGTAVKGAATTAEAQALTPGGTYQDTLKVGDTKYYGVDLDAKSSAYLSAFAIPKPGAKVAYGDGIDLKLQSADGTDCDSFDAHFDNDGAARPVGGYTARTIEKDGRCQEANRYTLEIKRESAGTSDPAEWPVEIRFMSEPALKADAKPAPASSATEASPTPVTGTPKPAQGGTSFDNAAAIKSGIWNDKVLPGETRFYKVPVDWGQHAVLFADFANAPAAKENGFQSAGVRVDAYNPARGHIDDDTESYAGKQTSITGQTVPVSYANRFESGSKVSATRFAGWYYFAVSVHPGVKDVVNGPIGVTLRLDVKGAVAPSPGYDGDAAKAGFGIGGDDLAKADGTATGGGSSSSTMRLVAFAALGAGTVLLLSLAVWVVAARRRPRVAAAAQAPQPPQSGYGPPPAW
;
A
#
# COMPACT_ATOMS: atom_id res chain seq x y z
N MET A 1 59.62 -42.06 25.07
CA MET A 1 58.75 -41.17 24.27
C MET A 1 57.29 -41.46 24.58
N ARG A 2 56.51 -40.39 24.72
CA ARG A 2 55.04 -40.31 24.68
C ARG A 2 54.21 -41.15 25.65
N GLY A 3 53.60 -40.44 26.59
CA GLY A 3 52.32 -40.81 27.17
C GLY A 3 51.75 -39.62 27.92
N ARG A 4 50.61 -39.09 27.47
CA ARG A 4 49.47 -38.64 28.30
C ARG A 4 48.41 -37.95 27.44
N GLY A 5 47.17 -38.36 27.68
CA GLY A 5 45.98 -37.96 26.94
C GLY A 5 45.50 -36.56 27.28
N LEU A 6 44.60 -36.07 26.43
CA LEU A 6 43.89 -34.82 26.67
C LEU A 6 42.39 -35.11 26.84
N LEU A 7 41.91 -34.80 28.06
CA LEU A 7 40.51 -34.59 28.39
C LEU A 7 40.03 -33.31 27.68
N VAL A 8 38.83 -33.35 27.10
CA VAL A 8 38.13 -32.16 26.60
C VAL A 8 37.20 -31.68 27.71
N ALA A 9 37.50 -30.50 28.25
CA ALA A 9 36.68 -29.83 29.26
C ALA A 9 35.51 -29.07 28.59
N VAL A 10 34.30 -29.27 29.12
CA VAL A 10 33.11 -28.48 28.81
C VAL A 10 33.08 -27.30 29.79
N ALA A 11 33.14 -26.07 29.28
CA ALA A 11 32.97 -24.86 30.07
C ALA A 11 31.57 -24.27 29.80
N VAL A 12 30.70 -24.34 30.80
CA VAL A 12 29.42 -23.63 30.84
C VAL A 12 29.68 -22.27 31.49
N ALA A 13 29.58 -21.19 30.72
CA ALA A 13 29.64 -19.82 31.23
C ALA A 13 28.22 -19.24 31.28
N VAL A 14 27.67 -19.12 32.50
CA VAL A 14 26.44 -18.37 32.78
C VAL A 14 26.86 -16.93 33.09
N ALA A 15 26.63 -16.01 32.16
CA ALA A 15 26.80 -14.58 32.40
C ALA A 15 25.43 -13.98 32.76
N GLY A 16 25.27 -13.60 34.03
CA GLY A 16 24.11 -12.84 34.51
C GLY A 16 24.13 -11.42 33.96
N VAL A 17 23.03 -11.01 33.32
CA VAL A 17 22.84 -9.63 32.85
C VAL A 17 22.12 -8.86 33.95
N THR A 18 22.83 -7.90 34.54
CA THR A 18 22.29 -6.89 35.45
C THR A 18 21.42 -5.90 34.67
N LEU A 19 20.16 -5.71 35.09
CA LEU A 19 19.29 -4.65 34.58
C LEU A 19 19.84 -3.27 35.00
N ALA A 20 20.48 -2.57 34.08
CA ALA A 20 20.69 -1.13 34.20
C ALA A 20 19.45 -0.40 33.65
N GLY A 21 18.85 0.45 34.47
CA GLY A 21 17.68 1.25 34.13
C GLY A 21 17.96 2.19 32.96
N LEU A 22 17.13 2.09 31.92
CA LEU A 22 17.05 3.07 30.84
C LEU A 22 16.34 4.32 31.38
N GLN A 23 17.12 5.31 31.80
CA GLN A 23 16.65 6.68 31.96
C GLN A 23 16.36 7.28 30.57
N GLY A 24 15.29 8.05 30.50
CA GLY A 24 14.60 8.43 29.27
C GLY A 24 15.51 9.01 28.19
N THR A 25 15.42 8.40 27.01
CA THR A 25 15.79 9.07 25.77
C THR A 25 14.84 10.26 25.58
N ALA A 26 15.39 11.47 25.59
CA ALA A 26 14.71 12.60 24.99
C ALA A 26 14.22 12.17 23.61
N LEU A 27 12.91 12.33 23.35
CA LEU A 27 12.35 12.09 22.03
C LEU A 27 13.04 13.06 21.08
N ALA A 28 14.05 12.57 20.36
CA ALA A 28 14.50 13.22 19.14
C ALA A 28 13.26 13.45 18.28
N ASP A 29 13.15 14.63 17.65
CA ASP A 29 12.09 14.97 16.71
C ASP A 29 11.91 13.78 15.76
N ALA A 30 10.84 13.01 15.95
CA ALA A 30 10.66 11.77 15.23
C ALA A 30 10.43 12.14 13.76
N ALA A 31 11.31 11.70 12.86
CA ALA A 31 11.17 11.99 11.45
C ALA A 31 9.80 11.49 10.96
N VAL A 32 9.03 12.39 10.36
CA VAL A 32 7.70 12.08 9.82
C VAL A 32 7.85 11.02 8.73
N PRO A 33 7.23 9.83 8.87
CA PRO A 33 7.18 8.82 7.83
C PRO A 33 6.57 9.37 6.53
N VAL A 34 7.19 9.04 5.39
CA VAL A 34 6.77 9.55 4.07
C VAL A 34 6.49 8.39 3.13
N TRP A 35 5.50 8.54 2.26
CA TRP A 35 5.28 7.66 1.10
C TRP A 35 6.59 7.57 0.28
N GLN A 36 7.11 6.38 0.12
CA GLN A 36 8.18 6.09 -0.83
C GLN A 36 7.57 5.50 -2.10
N PRO A 37 7.57 6.20 -3.25
CA PRO A 37 7.07 5.64 -4.51
C PRO A 37 7.65 4.25 -4.77
N GLN A 38 6.82 3.37 -5.32
CA GLN A 38 7.20 2.01 -5.65
C GLN A 38 7.08 1.75 -7.16
N GLY A 39 7.53 0.56 -7.57
CA GLY A 39 7.34 0.07 -8.93
C GLY A 39 8.49 0.41 -9.87
N THR A 40 8.22 0.28 -11.17
CA THR A 40 9.24 0.39 -12.21
C THR A 40 9.59 1.86 -12.45
N ALA A 41 10.87 2.20 -12.42
CA ALA A 41 11.30 3.55 -12.80
C ALA A 41 10.95 3.80 -14.27
N VAL A 42 10.26 4.90 -14.53
CA VAL A 42 9.91 5.38 -15.86
C VAL A 42 10.39 6.82 -15.98
N LYS A 43 10.68 7.27 -17.21
CA LYS A 43 10.97 8.66 -17.49
C LYS A 43 9.90 9.20 -18.43
N GLY A 44 9.04 10.07 -17.91
CA GLY A 44 8.08 10.78 -18.73
C GLY A 44 8.79 11.60 -19.81
N ALA A 45 8.24 11.56 -21.02
CA ALA A 45 8.80 12.28 -22.16
C ALA A 45 8.38 13.75 -22.14
N ALA A 46 9.12 14.59 -22.87
CA ALA A 46 8.76 15.99 -23.10
C ALA A 46 7.69 16.17 -24.20
N THR A 47 7.45 15.12 -25.01
CA THR A 47 6.45 15.11 -26.08
C THR A 47 5.73 13.76 -26.12
N THR A 48 4.54 13.73 -26.73
CA THR A 48 3.74 12.52 -26.89
C THR A 48 4.42 11.47 -27.77
N ALA A 49 5.24 11.88 -28.75
CA ALA A 49 5.91 11.00 -29.70
C ALA A 49 6.97 10.09 -29.05
N GLU A 50 7.56 10.54 -27.94
CA GLU A 50 8.62 9.82 -27.21
C GLU A 50 8.10 9.15 -25.93
N ALA A 51 6.80 9.27 -25.64
CA ALA A 51 6.21 8.80 -24.40
C ALA A 51 6.35 7.28 -24.26
N GLN A 52 7.02 6.81 -23.20
CA GLN A 52 7.20 5.38 -22.93
C GLN A 52 5.88 4.72 -22.54
N ALA A 53 5.63 3.51 -23.03
CA ALA A 53 4.41 2.75 -22.74
C ALA A 53 4.36 2.26 -21.28
N LEU A 54 3.25 2.52 -20.60
CA LEU A 54 2.86 1.88 -19.35
C LEU A 54 2.08 0.59 -19.66
N THR A 55 2.25 -0.43 -18.83
CA THR A 55 1.57 -1.72 -18.95
C THR A 55 0.43 -1.83 -17.95
N PRO A 56 -0.75 -2.36 -18.34
CA PRO A 56 -1.85 -2.63 -17.42
C PRO A 56 -1.41 -3.44 -16.19
N GLY A 57 -1.87 -3.03 -15.01
CA GLY A 57 -1.50 -3.64 -13.73
C GLY A 57 -0.14 -3.21 -13.17
N GLY A 58 0.59 -2.34 -13.87
CA GLY A 58 1.89 -1.81 -13.44
C GLY A 58 1.79 -0.66 -12.43
N THR A 59 2.77 -0.59 -11.53
CA THR A 59 3.09 0.60 -10.73
C THR A 59 4.43 1.16 -11.21
N TYR A 60 4.54 2.47 -11.29
CA TYR A 60 5.71 3.19 -11.79
C TYR A 60 6.06 4.37 -10.90
N GLN A 61 7.32 4.79 -10.99
CA GLN A 61 7.82 5.97 -10.30
C GLN A 61 8.62 6.87 -11.25
N ASP A 62 8.48 8.19 -11.05
CA ASP A 62 9.25 9.25 -11.71
C ASP A 62 9.41 10.45 -10.74
N THR A 63 9.99 11.56 -11.16
CA THR A 63 10.06 12.83 -10.42
C THR A 63 9.50 13.99 -11.23
N LEU A 64 8.98 15.03 -10.58
CA LEU A 64 8.44 16.23 -11.23
C LEU A 64 9.15 17.48 -10.70
N LYS A 65 9.76 18.23 -11.60
CA LYS A 65 10.32 19.56 -11.34
C LYS A 65 9.23 20.63 -11.50
N VAL A 66 9.47 21.80 -10.93
CA VAL A 66 8.61 22.97 -11.15
C VAL A 66 8.48 23.24 -12.66
N GLY A 67 7.25 23.30 -13.17
CA GLY A 67 6.95 23.54 -14.58
C GLY A 67 7.05 22.30 -15.48
N ASP A 68 7.37 21.11 -14.95
CA ASP A 68 7.36 19.89 -15.75
C ASP A 68 5.94 19.57 -16.24
N THR A 69 5.86 19.23 -17.53
CA THR A 69 4.75 18.51 -18.14
C THR A 69 5.33 17.26 -18.78
N LYS A 70 4.92 16.09 -18.30
CA LYS A 70 5.48 14.79 -18.69
C LYS A 70 4.43 13.90 -19.31
N TYR A 71 4.81 13.22 -20.39
CA TYR A 71 3.93 12.34 -21.15
C TYR A 71 4.32 10.87 -21.02
N TYR A 72 3.32 10.02 -20.83
CA TYR A 72 3.44 8.56 -20.73
C TYR A 72 2.46 7.93 -21.70
N GLY A 73 2.92 6.98 -22.51
CA GLY A 73 2.05 6.29 -23.45
C GLY A 73 1.26 5.19 -22.76
N VAL A 74 0.03 4.98 -23.20
CA VAL A 74 -0.88 4.00 -22.61
C VAL A 74 -1.56 3.25 -23.74
N ASP A 75 -1.21 1.97 -23.91
CA ASP A 75 -1.81 1.14 -24.94
C ASP A 75 -3.11 0.54 -24.40
N LEU A 76 -4.23 0.89 -25.02
CA LEU A 76 -5.56 0.49 -24.57
C LEU A 76 -6.27 -0.35 -25.64
N ASP A 77 -7.03 -1.36 -25.19
CA ASP A 77 -7.90 -2.16 -26.06
C ASP A 77 -9.24 -1.46 -26.33
N ALA A 78 -10.18 -2.10 -27.03
CA ALA A 78 -11.51 -1.53 -27.29
C ALA A 78 -12.61 -1.99 -26.30
N LYS A 79 -12.25 -2.63 -25.18
CA LYS A 79 -13.21 -3.37 -24.34
C LYS A 79 -13.14 -3.03 -22.86
N SER A 80 -11.92 -2.92 -22.33
CA SER A 80 -11.64 -2.76 -20.91
C SER A 80 -11.68 -1.28 -20.53
N SER A 81 -12.19 -0.94 -19.35
CA SER A 81 -12.00 0.42 -18.83
C SER A 81 -10.58 0.57 -18.28
N ALA A 82 -10.02 1.77 -18.32
CA ALA A 82 -8.67 2.06 -17.85
C ALA A 82 -8.69 3.19 -16.83
N TYR A 83 -7.89 3.04 -15.77
CA TYR A 83 -7.74 4.02 -14.69
C TYR A 83 -6.26 4.26 -14.43
N LEU A 84 -5.84 5.50 -14.56
CA LEU A 84 -4.46 5.93 -14.47
C LEU A 84 -4.35 6.91 -13.32
N SER A 85 -3.98 6.40 -12.14
CA SER A 85 -3.79 7.24 -10.97
C SER A 85 -2.36 7.74 -10.87
N ALA A 86 -2.17 8.99 -10.48
CA ALA A 86 -0.87 9.55 -10.19
C ALA A 86 -0.92 10.39 -8.91
N PHE A 87 0.11 10.26 -8.07
CA PHE A 87 0.25 11.04 -6.84
C PHE A 87 1.65 11.63 -6.76
N ALA A 88 1.73 12.95 -6.62
CA ALA A 88 2.96 13.65 -6.28
C ALA A 88 3.13 13.69 -4.75
N ILE A 89 4.38 13.52 -4.31
CA ILE A 89 4.72 13.34 -2.89
C ILE A 89 5.75 14.40 -2.50
N PRO A 90 5.34 15.66 -2.28
CA PRO A 90 6.25 16.67 -1.74
C PRO A 90 6.76 16.25 -0.35
N LYS A 91 7.91 16.80 0.03
CA LYS A 91 8.45 16.58 1.37
C LYS A 91 7.49 17.17 2.43
N PRO A 92 7.20 16.46 3.54
CA PRO A 92 6.39 17.02 4.62
C PRO A 92 6.94 18.37 5.11
N GLY A 93 6.04 19.34 5.27
CA GLY A 93 6.39 20.70 5.68
C GLY A 93 7.10 21.54 4.62
N ALA A 94 7.24 21.06 3.37
CA ALA A 94 7.63 21.90 2.26
C ALA A 94 6.63 23.05 2.07
N LYS A 95 7.12 24.19 1.61
CA LYS A 95 6.26 25.35 1.34
C LYS A 95 5.50 25.12 0.03
N VAL A 96 4.18 25.11 0.12
CA VAL A 96 3.26 25.02 -1.02
C VAL A 96 2.27 26.19 -1.02
N ALA A 97 1.70 26.51 -2.17
CA ALA A 97 0.66 27.51 -2.33
C ALA A 97 -0.69 26.87 -2.67
N TYR A 98 -1.76 27.67 -2.66
CA TYR A 98 -3.13 27.23 -2.93
C TYR A 98 -3.27 26.40 -4.21
N GLY A 99 -2.74 26.89 -5.34
CA GLY A 99 -2.82 26.23 -6.64
C GLY A 99 -1.66 25.30 -6.95
N ASP A 100 -0.81 24.99 -5.97
CA ASP A 100 0.24 23.99 -6.17
C ASP A 100 -0.37 22.59 -6.17
N GLY A 101 0.09 21.71 -7.04
CA GLY A 101 -0.39 20.34 -7.12
C GLY A 101 -0.08 19.68 -8.45
N ILE A 102 -0.96 18.78 -8.89
CA ILE A 102 -0.81 18.10 -10.17
C ILE A 102 -2.08 18.15 -11.01
N ASP A 103 -1.87 18.28 -12.32
CA ASP A 103 -2.92 18.14 -13.32
C ASP A 103 -2.64 16.89 -14.14
N LEU A 104 -3.68 16.09 -14.35
CA LEU A 104 -3.68 14.84 -15.09
C LEU A 104 -4.58 14.98 -16.30
N LYS A 105 -4.13 14.48 -17.44
CA LYS A 105 -4.92 14.47 -18.66
C LYS A 105 -4.71 13.19 -19.43
N LEU A 106 -5.79 12.54 -19.85
CA LEU A 106 -5.74 11.40 -20.74
C LEU A 106 -6.22 11.82 -22.12
N GLN A 107 -5.39 11.62 -23.15
CA GLN A 107 -5.70 11.98 -24.53
C GLN A 107 -5.60 10.77 -25.45
N SER A 108 -6.46 10.71 -26.47
CA SER A 108 -6.37 9.71 -27.53
C SER A 108 -5.32 10.08 -28.59
N ALA A 109 -5.06 9.16 -29.53
CA ALA A 109 -4.05 9.33 -30.57
C ALA A 109 -4.30 10.54 -31.48
N ASP A 110 -5.55 10.96 -31.67
CA ASP A 110 -5.92 12.11 -32.50
C ASP A 110 -5.87 13.45 -31.74
N GLY A 111 -5.48 13.43 -30.46
CA GLY A 111 -5.44 14.59 -29.58
C GLY A 111 -6.75 14.90 -28.87
N THR A 112 -7.81 14.10 -29.07
CA THR A 112 -9.05 14.22 -28.31
C THR A 112 -8.78 13.94 -26.84
N ASP A 113 -9.06 14.93 -26.00
CA ASP A 113 -9.09 14.78 -24.55
C ASP A 113 -10.13 13.73 -24.20
N CYS A 114 -9.78 12.72 -23.42
CA CYS A 114 -10.72 11.70 -22.97
C CYS A 114 -11.24 12.04 -21.58
N ASP A 115 -10.32 12.38 -20.67
CA ASP A 115 -10.60 12.75 -19.29
C ASP A 115 -9.50 13.65 -18.73
N SER A 116 -9.82 14.42 -17.70
CA SER A 116 -8.89 15.32 -17.01
C SER A 116 -9.22 15.37 -15.53
N PHE A 117 -8.20 15.49 -14.70
CA PHE A 117 -8.34 15.60 -13.26
C PHE A 117 -7.23 16.46 -12.69
N ASP A 118 -7.55 17.33 -11.76
CA ASP A 118 -6.59 18.14 -11.01
C ASP A 118 -6.73 17.89 -9.51
N ALA A 119 -5.61 18.03 -8.80
CA ALA A 119 -5.59 18.01 -7.35
C ALA A 119 -4.53 18.98 -6.82
N HIS A 120 -4.98 19.95 -6.03
CA HIS A 120 -4.15 21.00 -5.45
C HIS A 120 -4.17 20.97 -3.90
N PHE A 121 -3.35 21.78 -3.26
CA PHE A 121 -3.33 21.88 -1.78
C PHE A 121 -4.44 22.78 -1.22
N ASP A 122 -5.02 23.62 -2.06
CA ASP A 122 -6.13 24.52 -1.73
C ASP A 122 -5.87 25.30 -0.43
N ASN A 123 -6.88 25.40 0.45
CA ASN A 123 -6.84 26.21 1.65
C ASN A 123 -6.13 25.55 2.83
N ASP A 124 -5.78 24.26 2.75
CA ASP A 124 -5.05 23.60 3.84
C ASP A 124 -3.56 24.00 3.84
N GLY A 125 -2.99 24.36 2.68
CA GLY A 125 -1.61 24.86 2.57
C GLY A 125 -0.55 23.89 3.09
N ALA A 126 -0.87 22.60 3.21
CA ALA A 126 0.03 21.59 3.76
C ALA A 126 0.60 20.70 2.66
N ALA A 127 1.93 20.63 2.55
CA ALA A 127 2.57 19.62 1.73
C ALA A 127 2.23 18.21 2.24
N ARG A 128 1.51 17.46 1.41
CA ARG A 128 1.07 16.07 1.60
C ARG A 128 1.03 15.34 0.25
N PRO A 129 0.89 14.02 0.19
CA PRO A 129 0.59 13.35 -1.07
C PRO A 129 -0.66 13.97 -1.71
N VAL A 130 -0.58 14.31 -3.00
CA VAL A 130 -1.64 14.97 -3.76
C VAL A 130 -1.80 14.31 -5.12
N GLY A 131 -3.04 14.01 -5.50
CA GLY A 131 -3.34 13.32 -6.76
C GLY A 131 -4.69 12.63 -6.79
N GLY A 132 -4.91 11.89 -7.86
CA GLY A 132 -6.13 11.15 -8.17
C GLY A 132 -5.94 10.34 -9.44
N TYR A 133 -6.97 10.20 -10.27
CA TYR A 133 -6.86 9.50 -11.56
C TYR A 133 -7.47 10.26 -12.72
N THR A 134 -7.06 9.85 -13.92
CA THR A 134 -7.88 9.96 -15.14
C THR A 134 -8.38 8.58 -15.53
N ALA A 135 -9.49 8.55 -16.27
CA ALA A 135 -10.14 7.33 -16.70
C ALA A 135 -10.49 7.33 -18.18
N ARG A 136 -10.49 6.14 -18.77
CA ARG A 136 -11.22 5.84 -20.00
C ARG A 136 -12.25 4.78 -19.67
N THR A 137 -13.49 5.19 -19.48
CA THR A 137 -14.61 4.29 -19.19
C THR A 137 -15.25 3.83 -20.50
N ILE A 138 -15.39 2.53 -20.70
CA ILE A 138 -16.09 1.96 -21.86
C ILE A 138 -17.60 1.99 -21.59
N GLU A 139 -18.35 2.59 -22.51
CA GLU A 139 -19.78 2.84 -22.35
C GLU A 139 -20.51 2.92 -23.68
N LYS A 140 -21.85 2.82 -23.65
CA LYS A 140 -22.62 2.94 -24.87
C LYS A 140 -22.51 4.38 -25.43
N ASP A 141 -22.11 4.49 -26.69
CA ASP A 141 -22.00 5.76 -27.44
C ASP A 141 -20.99 6.78 -26.86
N GLY A 142 -20.12 6.35 -25.94
CA GLY A 142 -19.04 7.18 -25.38
C GLY A 142 -17.92 7.47 -26.39
N ARG A 143 -17.14 8.51 -26.11
CA ARG A 143 -15.93 8.85 -26.87
C ARG A 143 -14.71 8.08 -26.34
N CYS A 144 -13.59 8.13 -27.07
CA CYS A 144 -12.35 7.48 -26.66
C CYS A 144 -12.51 5.99 -26.35
N GLN A 145 -13.06 5.20 -27.27
CA GLN A 145 -13.31 3.76 -27.04
C GLN A 145 -12.49 2.83 -27.95
N GLU A 146 -11.72 3.38 -28.86
CA GLU A 146 -10.96 2.60 -29.83
C GLU A 146 -9.75 1.92 -29.18
N ALA A 147 -9.36 0.78 -29.76
CA ALA A 147 -8.08 0.18 -29.43
C ALA A 147 -6.96 1.02 -30.08
N ASN A 148 -6.21 1.76 -29.26
CA ASN A 148 -5.20 2.69 -29.75
C ASN A 148 -4.16 3.00 -28.66
N ARG A 149 -3.14 3.76 -29.03
CA ARG A 149 -2.20 4.37 -28.09
C ARG A 149 -2.74 5.72 -27.62
N TYR A 150 -2.96 5.81 -26.32
CA TYR A 150 -3.34 7.02 -25.62
C TYR A 150 -2.11 7.62 -24.94
N THR A 151 -2.25 8.85 -24.46
CA THR A 151 -1.20 9.52 -23.68
C THR A 151 -1.77 10.02 -22.36
N LEU A 152 -1.12 9.65 -21.27
CA LEU A 152 -1.27 10.28 -19.96
C LEU A 152 -0.28 11.45 -19.88
N GLU A 153 -0.80 12.63 -19.67
CA GLU A 153 -0.04 13.82 -19.29
C GLU A 153 -0.12 14.00 -17.78
N ILE A 154 1.03 14.29 -17.16
CA ILE A 154 1.14 14.69 -15.76
C ILE A 154 1.91 16.00 -15.71
N LYS A 155 1.26 17.04 -15.20
CA LYS A 155 1.84 18.36 -15.03
C LYS A 155 1.95 18.70 -13.56
N ARG A 156 3.07 19.30 -13.16
CA ARG A 156 3.21 19.91 -11.84
C ARG A 156 2.87 21.40 -11.92
N GLU A 157 1.86 21.80 -11.15
CA GLU A 157 1.55 23.21 -10.91
C GLU A 157 2.27 23.69 -9.66
N SER A 158 2.92 24.85 -9.76
CA SER A 158 3.66 25.44 -8.64
C SER A 158 3.80 26.97 -8.79
N ALA A 159 3.45 27.71 -7.74
CA ALA A 159 3.73 29.13 -7.64
C ALA A 159 5.24 29.38 -7.51
N GLY A 160 5.72 30.51 -8.03
CA GLY A 160 7.14 30.88 -7.97
C GLY A 160 7.70 31.10 -6.55
N THR A 161 6.84 31.12 -5.53
CA THR A 161 7.26 31.26 -4.12
C THR A 161 7.31 29.93 -3.37
N SER A 162 6.90 28.84 -4.00
CA SER A 162 6.84 27.50 -3.42
C SER A 162 8.21 26.82 -3.45
N ASP A 163 8.35 25.73 -2.70
CA ASP A 163 9.59 24.96 -2.66
C ASP A 163 9.92 24.37 -4.06
N PRO A 164 11.10 24.70 -4.63
CA PRO A 164 11.48 24.24 -5.96
C PRO A 164 11.96 22.78 -5.99
N ALA A 165 12.08 22.10 -4.84
CA ALA A 165 12.50 20.70 -4.77
C ALA A 165 11.65 19.80 -5.67
N GLU A 166 12.27 18.80 -6.30
CA GLU A 166 11.56 17.83 -7.14
C GLU A 166 10.58 17.01 -6.30
N TRP A 167 9.41 16.73 -6.85
CA TRP A 167 8.41 15.86 -6.21
C TRP A 167 8.50 14.46 -6.81
N PRO A 168 8.80 13.42 -6.02
CA PRO A 168 8.56 12.05 -6.44
C PRO A 168 7.10 11.86 -6.83
N VAL A 169 6.85 11.08 -7.88
CA VAL A 169 5.50 10.73 -8.35
C VAL A 169 5.37 9.22 -8.42
N GLU A 170 4.24 8.68 -7.95
CA GLU A 170 3.87 7.27 -8.17
C GLU A 170 2.68 7.22 -9.13
N ILE A 171 2.79 6.38 -10.16
CA ILE A 171 1.77 6.18 -11.20
C ILE A 171 1.29 4.73 -11.13
N ARG A 172 -0.02 4.50 -11.17
CA ARG A 172 -0.62 3.16 -11.22
C ARG A 172 -1.56 3.09 -12.41
N PHE A 173 -1.43 2.01 -13.20
CA PHE A 173 -2.36 1.70 -14.29
C PHE A 173 -3.19 0.48 -13.92
N MET A 174 -4.49 0.68 -13.70
CA MET A 174 -5.47 -0.39 -13.50
C MET A 174 -6.38 -0.53 -14.73
N SER A 175 -6.72 -1.78 -15.06
CA SER A 175 -7.62 -2.11 -16.17
C SER A 175 -8.79 -2.94 -15.65
N GLU A 176 -9.99 -2.40 -15.78
CA GLU A 176 -11.23 -3.08 -15.40
C GLU A 176 -11.76 -3.88 -16.59
N PRO A 177 -12.00 -5.20 -16.45
CA PRO A 177 -12.56 -6.01 -17.51
C PRO A 177 -13.93 -5.49 -17.99
N ALA A 178 -14.28 -5.79 -19.24
CA ALA A 178 -15.63 -5.55 -19.76
C ALA A 178 -16.68 -6.36 -18.99
N LEU A 179 -17.95 -5.99 -19.12
CA LEU A 179 -19.06 -6.86 -18.72
C LEU A 179 -19.36 -7.89 -19.82
N LYS A 180 -19.90 -9.04 -19.41
CA LYS A 180 -20.52 -9.98 -20.35
C LYS A 180 -21.69 -9.31 -21.08
N ALA A 181 -21.97 -9.75 -22.31
CA ALA A 181 -23.01 -9.13 -23.14
C ALA A 181 -24.42 -9.19 -22.51
N ASP A 182 -24.70 -10.19 -21.68
CA ASP A 182 -25.97 -10.41 -20.98
C ASP A 182 -25.97 -9.88 -19.53
N ALA A 183 -24.89 -9.23 -19.11
CA ALA A 183 -24.76 -8.66 -17.78
C ALA A 183 -25.84 -7.61 -17.49
N LYS A 184 -26.39 -7.68 -16.27
CA LYS A 184 -27.41 -6.75 -15.77
C LYS A 184 -26.93 -6.19 -14.44
N PRO A 185 -26.03 -5.19 -14.44
CA PRO A 185 -25.56 -4.58 -13.21
C PRO A 185 -26.73 -3.97 -12.43
N ALA A 186 -26.60 -3.94 -11.10
CA ALA A 186 -27.53 -3.22 -10.24
C ALA A 186 -27.61 -1.73 -10.65
N PRO A 187 -28.76 -1.06 -10.44
CA PRO A 187 -28.88 0.37 -10.73
C PRO A 187 -27.95 1.19 -9.84
N ALA A 188 -27.72 2.45 -10.23
CA ALA A 188 -26.95 3.38 -9.42
C ALA A 188 -27.67 3.65 -8.09
N SER A 189 -26.90 4.01 -7.08
CA SER A 189 -27.42 4.37 -5.77
C SER A 189 -26.63 5.52 -5.17
N SER A 190 -27.33 6.61 -4.88
CA SER A 190 -26.80 7.79 -4.19
C SER A 190 -27.21 7.85 -2.71
N ALA A 191 -27.85 6.79 -2.20
CA ALA A 191 -28.37 6.77 -0.84
C ALA A 191 -27.24 6.97 0.20
N THR A 192 -27.43 7.95 1.09
CA THR A 192 -26.58 8.18 2.26
C THR A 192 -27.44 8.25 3.52
N GLU A 193 -26.80 8.14 4.68
CA GLU A 193 -27.46 8.34 5.95
C GLU A 193 -27.41 9.83 6.29
N ALA A 194 -28.56 10.44 6.58
CA ALA A 194 -28.62 11.86 6.91
C ALA A 194 -27.95 12.18 8.27
N SER A 195 -27.93 11.22 9.19
CA SER A 195 -27.34 11.36 10.53
C SER A 195 -26.82 10.00 10.99
N PRO A 196 -25.69 9.54 10.45
CA PRO A 196 -25.10 8.29 10.88
C PRO A 196 -24.71 8.37 12.36
N THR A 197 -24.82 7.25 13.07
CA THR A 197 -24.38 7.13 14.45
C THR A 197 -23.05 6.38 14.53
N PRO A 198 -22.07 6.86 15.31
CA PRO A 198 -20.81 6.16 15.47
C PRO A 198 -20.98 4.81 16.16
N VAL A 199 -20.24 3.81 15.68
CA VAL A 199 -20.20 2.50 16.35
C VAL A 199 -19.61 2.62 17.76
N THR A 200 -20.16 1.82 18.67
CA THR A 200 -19.70 1.71 20.07
C THR A 200 -19.05 0.34 20.30
N GLY A 201 -18.10 0.27 21.23
CA GLY A 201 -17.36 -0.97 21.50
C GLY A 201 -15.96 -0.70 22.01
N THR A 202 -15.14 -1.75 22.03
CA THR A 202 -13.75 -1.69 22.49
C THR A 202 -12.82 -1.33 21.33
N PRO A 203 -12.04 -0.24 21.44
CA PRO A 203 -11.03 0.10 20.45
C PRO A 203 -9.92 -0.95 20.36
N LYS A 204 -9.42 -1.17 19.15
CA LYS A 204 -8.23 -1.99 18.85
C LYS A 204 -7.12 -1.07 18.32
N PRO A 205 -5.84 -1.39 18.55
CA PRO A 205 -4.77 -0.64 17.91
C PRO A 205 -4.83 -0.83 16.39
N ALA A 206 -4.59 0.23 15.64
CA ALA A 206 -4.22 0.21 14.24
C ALA A 206 -2.90 0.96 14.06
N GLN A 207 -2.21 0.69 12.95
CA GLN A 207 -1.04 1.41 12.54
C GLN A 207 -1.14 1.71 11.04
N GLY A 208 -1.64 2.90 10.71
CA GLY A 208 -1.82 3.37 9.35
C GLY A 208 -0.53 3.33 8.53
N GLY A 209 -0.66 2.95 7.26
CA GLY A 209 0.44 2.96 6.30
C GLY A 209 0.83 4.38 5.88
N THR A 210 1.86 4.50 5.05
CA THR A 210 2.31 5.78 4.47
C THR A 210 1.85 5.98 3.03
N SER A 211 1.17 5.00 2.42
CA SER A 211 0.76 4.96 1.02
C SER A 211 -0.47 4.05 0.84
N PHE A 212 -1.08 4.05 -0.35
CA PHE A 212 -2.13 3.09 -0.70
C PHE A 212 -1.69 1.62 -0.57
N ASP A 213 -0.47 1.29 -0.98
CA ASP A 213 0.00 -0.10 -1.06
C ASP A 213 0.30 -0.71 0.32
N ASN A 214 0.78 0.10 1.26
CA ASN A 214 1.03 -0.31 2.65
C ASN A 214 -0.07 0.12 3.63
N ALA A 215 -1.21 0.60 3.14
CA ALA A 215 -2.33 1.02 3.98
C ALA A 215 -2.76 -0.09 4.94
N ALA A 216 -3.11 0.30 6.16
CA ALA A 216 -3.58 -0.63 7.18
C ALA A 216 -4.98 -1.14 6.85
N ALA A 217 -5.13 -2.45 6.74
CA ALA A 217 -6.45 -3.04 6.49
C ALA A 217 -7.29 -3.02 7.76
N ILE A 218 -8.41 -2.30 7.75
CA ILE A 218 -9.36 -2.21 8.85
C ILE A 218 -10.76 -2.64 8.40
N LYS A 219 -11.53 -3.18 9.34
CA LYS A 219 -12.94 -3.60 9.14
C LYS A 219 -13.85 -2.85 10.12
N SER A 220 -15.17 -3.03 9.99
CA SER A 220 -16.13 -2.44 10.92
C SER A 220 -15.70 -2.64 12.38
N GLY A 221 -15.71 -1.57 13.16
CA GLY A 221 -15.17 -1.53 14.51
C GLY A 221 -14.51 -0.20 14.84
N ILE A 222 -13.75 -0.20 15.94
CA ILE A 222 -13.10 1.00 16.48
C ILE A 222 -11.60 0.76 16.50
N TRP A 223 -10.84 1.69 15.93
CA TRP A 223 -9.39 1.58 15.73
C TRP A 223 -8.67 2.81 16.26
N ASN A 224 -7.65 2.62 17.09
CA ASN A 224 -6.85 3.70 17.65
C ASN A 224 -5.48 3.73 17.00
N ASP A 225 -5.07 4.92 16.58
CA ASP A 225 -3.71 5.19 16.09
C ASP A 225 -3.22 6.55 16.63
N LYS A 226 -2.02 6.95 16.24
CA LYS A 226 -1.38 8.21 16.54
C LYS A 226 -0.80 8.80 15.26
N VAL A 227 -1.08 10.08 15.01
CA VAL A 227 -0.63 10.78 13.81
C VAL A 227 0.22 11.98 14.22
N LEU A 228 1.41 12.11 13.65
CA LEU A 228 2.31 13.24 13.88
C LEU A 228 1.86 14.48 13.07
N PRO A 229 2.09 15.71 13.54
CA PRO A 229 1.98 16.88 12.68
C PRO A 229 2.82 16.75 11.41
N GLY A 230 2.21 16.98 10.25
CA GLY A 230 2.81 16.81 8.93
C GLY A 230 2.73 15.39 8.36
N GLU A 231 2.15 14.44 9.11
CA GLU A 231 2.01 13.05 8.69
C GLU A 231 0.66 12.78 8.02
N THR A 232 0.67 11.91 7.00
CA THR A 232 -0.52 11.29 6.42
C THR A 232 -0.48 9.78 6.65
N ARG A 233 -1.54 9.23 7.24
CA ARG A 233 -1.72 7.80 7.50
C ARG A 233 -2.82 7.23 6.61
N PHE A 234 -2.54 6.11 5.93
CA PHE A 234 -3.48 5.44 5.03
C PHE A 234 -4.08 4.18 5.67
N TYR A 235 -5.39 4.06 5.57
CA TYR A 235 -6.18 2.90 5.96
C TYR A 235 -6.97 2.40 4.76
N LYS A 236 -7.16 1.09 4.65
CA LYS A 236 -7.97 0.47 3.60
C LYS A 236 -9.11 -0.35 4.19
N VAL A 237 -10.28 -0.19 3.61
CA VAL A 237 -11.55 -0.76 4.03
C VAL A 237 -12.10 -1.63 2.92
N PRO A 238 -12.44 -2.91 3.18
CA PRO A 238 -13.05 -3.75 2.17
C PRO A 238 -14.54 -3.37 2.05
N VAL A 239 -14.96 -2.93 0.86
CA VAL A 239 -16.36 -2.61 0.56
C VAL A 239 -16.79 -3.37 -0.68
N ASP A 240 -17.82 -4.21 -0.55
CA ASP A 240 -18.35 -5.01 -1.65
C ASP A 240 -19.51 -4.29 -2.37
N TRP A 241 -19.97 -4.86 -3.48
CA TRP A 241 -21.14 -4.39 -4.21
C TRP A 241 -22.36 -4.25 -3.27
N GLY A 242 -23.12 -3.17 -3.42
CA GLY A 242 -24.27 -2.84 -2.57
C GLY A 242 -23.92 -2.31 -1.18
N GLN A 243 -22.66 -2.37 -0.77
CA GLN A 243 -22.21 -1.85 0.52
C GLN A 243 -21.69 -0.42 0.43
N HIS A 244 -21.56 0.26 1.57
CA HIS A 244 -20.92 1.56 1.70
C HIS A 244 -20.23 1.68 3.05
N ALA A 245 -19.28 2.59 3.16
CA ALA A 245 -18.54 2.84 4.40
C ALA A 245 -18.98 4.16 5.05
N VAL A 246 -19.11 4.13 6.38
CA VAL A 246 -19.25 5.30 7.24
C VAL A 246 -18.08 5.33 8.20
N LEU A 247 -17.32 6.42 8.20
CA LEU A 247 -16.14 6.61 9.04
C LEU A 247 -16.32 7.87 9.89
N PHE A 248 -16.10 7.74 11.20
CA PHE A 248 -15.83 8.86 12.08
C PHE A 248 -14.35 8.84 12.46
N ALA A 249 -13.63 9.93 12.20
CA ALA A 249 -12.26 10.13 12.62
C ALA A 249 -12.23 11.12 13.78
N ASP A 250 -12.16 10.62 15.01
CA ASP A 250 -12.08 11.44 16.22
C ASP A 250 -10.60 11.73 16.54
N PHE A 251 -10.21 13.00 16.44
CA PHE A 251 -8.91 13.50 16.86
C PHE A 251 -9.00 13.89 18.34
N ALA A 252 -8.15 13.31 19.18
CA ALA A 252 -8.20 13.45 20.63
C ALA A 252 -7.72 14.83 21.12
N ASN A 253 -8.03 15.13 22.39
CA ASN A 253 -7.36 16.22 23.11
C ASN A 253 -5.84 15.94 23.18
N ALA A 254 -5.02 16.97 23.04
CA ALA A 254 -3.57 16.85 23.19
C ALA A 254 -3.01 18.02 24.04
N PRO A 255 -1.90 17.82 24.77
CA PRO A 255 -1.30 18.87 25.58
C PRO A 255 -0.90 20.07 24.72
N ALA A 256 -1.39 21.26 25.07
CA ALA A 256 -1.08 22.49 24.34
C ALA A 256 0.42 22.81 24.39
N ALA A 257 0.99 23.17 23.23
CA ALA A 257 2.33 23.73 23.10
C ALA A 257 2.33 25.25 23.30
N LYS A 258 1.21 25.91 22.96
CA LYS A 258 1.01 27.36 23.04
C LYS A 258 -0.38 27.69 23.56
N GLU A 259 -0.47 28.71 24.41
CA GLU A 259 -1.76 29.25 24.85
C GLU A 259 -2.54 29.81 23.65
N ASN A 260 -3.82 29.42 23.52
CA ASN A 260 -4.68 29.78 22.38
C ASN A 260 -4.09 29.38 21.01
N GLY A 261 -3.29 28.30 20.96
CA GLY A 261 -2.84 27.71 19.70
C GLY A 261 -4.04 27.27 18.86
N PHE A 262 -3.97 27.54 17.56
CA PHE A 262 -5.03 27.24 16.62
C PHE A 262 -4.43 27.02 15.23
N GLN A 263 -4.87 25.95 14.56
CA GLN A 263 -4.55 25.68 13.17
C GLN A 263 -5.85 25.47 12.38
N SER A 264 -6.11 26.34 11.41
CA SER A 264 -7.15 26.13 10.41
C SER A 264 -6.81 24.92 9.54
N ALA A 265 -7.82 24.11 9.18
CA ALA A 265 -7.62 22.84 8.47
C ALA A 265 -6.52 21.99 9.15
N GLY A 266 -6.53 21.97 10.49
CA GLY A 266 -5.52 21.31 11.31
C GLY A 266 -5.52 19.79 11.15
N VAL A 267 -6.69 19.23 10.81
CA VAL A 267 -6.89 17.81 10.56
C VAL A 267 -7.71 17.61 9.30
N ARG A 268 -7.45 16.53 8.57
CA ARG A 268 -8.07 16.22 7.27
C ARG A 268 -8.32 14.73 7.13
N VAL A 269 -9.41 14.38 6.45
CA VAL A 269 -9.68 13.01 5.98
C VAL A 269 -10.04 13.07 4.50
N ASP A 270 -9.30 12.34 3.68
CA ASP A 270 -9.61 12.11 2.26
C ASP A 270 -10.09 10.68 2.06
N ALA A 271 -11.10 10.48 1.21
CA ALA A 271 -11.59 9.18 0.79
C ALA A 271 -11.26 8.90 -0.69
N TYR A 272 -10.74 7.70 -0.97
CA TYR A 272 -10.40 7.25 -2.32
C TYR A 272 -11.00 5.88 -2.63
N ASN A 273 -11.32 5.66 -3.91
CA ASN A 273 -11.84 4.38 -4.40
C ASN A 273 -10.69 3.37 -4.70
N PRO A 274 -11.01 2.11 -5.08
CA PRO A 274 -10.00 1.10 -5.39
C PRO A 274 -9.01 1.48 -6.48
N ALA A 275 -9.40 2.34 -7.43
CA ALA A 275 -8.53 2.86 -8.48
C ALA A 275 -7.75 4.13 -8.04
N ARG A 276 -7.75 4.45 -6.75
CA ARG A 276 -7.13 5.64 -6.13
C ARG A 276 -7.71 6.97 -6.64
N GLY A 277 -8.98 6.96 -7.07
CA GLY A 277 -9.71 8.18 -7.44
C GLY A 277 -10.32 8.84 -6.22
N HIS A 278 -10.28 10.17 -6.19
CA HIS A 278 -10.85 10.97 -5.12
C HIS A 278 -12.38 10.79 -5.07
N ILE A 279 -12.92 10.58 -3.87
CA ILE A 279 -14.36 10.46 -3.62
C ILE A 279 -14.88 11.73 -2.94
N ASP A 280 -14.25 12.10 -1.83
CA ASP A 280 -14.67 13.16 -0.93
C ASP A 280 -13.52 13.47 0.04
N ASP A 281 -13.48 14.69 0.54
CA ASP A 281 -12.56 15.11 1.60
C ASP A 281 -13.23 16.09 2.54
N ASP A 282 -12.72 16.15 3.77
CA ASP A 282 -13.15 17.13 4.74
C ASP A 282 -12.00 17.54 5.65
N THR A 283 -12.08 18.76 6.17
CA THR A 283 -11.07 19.35 7.04
C THR A 283 -11.71 20.04 8.23
N GLU A 284 -11.05 19.97 9.36
CA GLU A 284 -11.48 20.67 10.56
C GLU A 284 -10.34 21.44 11.19
N SER A 285 -10.70 22.53 11.86
CA SER A 285 -9.73 23.29 12.64
C SER A 285 -9.35 22.51 13.90
N TYR A 286 -8.09 22.64 14.33
CA TYR A 286 -7.59 21.96 15.52
C TYR A 286 -6.90 22.92 16.49
N ALA A 287 -7.32 22.86 17.75
CA ALA A 287 -6.85 23.72 18.84
C ALA A 287 -6.37 22.90 20.05
N GLY A 288 -5.98 21.64 19.83
CA GLY A 288 -5.65 20.69 20.91
C GLY A 288 -6.87 20.13 21.65
N LYS A 289 -8.08 20.43 21.17
CA LYS A 289 -9.35 19.91 21.67
C LYS A 289 -9.86 18.80 20.76
N GLN A 290 -10.74 17.96 21.30
CA GLN A 290 -11.37 16.91 20.52
C GLN A 290 -12.14 17.49 19.34
N THR A 291 -11.86 16.94 18.16
CA THR A 291 -12.45 17.30 16.87
C THR A 291 -12.81 16.01 16.14
N SER A 292 -13.88 15.99 15.36
CA SER A 292 -14.30 14.80 14.60
C SER A 292 -14.63 15.16 13.17
N ILE A 293 -14.19 14.32 12.23
CA ILE A 293 -14.58 14.39 10.82
C ILE A 293 -15.40 13.15 10.48
N THR A 294 -16.51 13.35 9.76
CA THR A 294 -17.37 12.25 9.30
C THR A 294 -17.27 12.08 7.80
N GLY A 295 -16.74 10.94 7.36
CA GLY A 295 -16.73 10.53 5.95
C GLY A 295 -17.76 9.45 5.70
N GLN A 296 -18.44 9.51 4.55
CA GLN A 296 -19.37 8.45 4.12
C GLN A 296 -19.27 8.24 2.62
N THR A 297 -19.25 6.99 2.16
CA THR A 297 -19.45 6.65 0.74
C THR A 297 -20.91 6.34 0.45
N VAL A 298 -21.29 6.24 -0.83
CA VAL A 298 -22.60 5.72 -1.24
C VAL A 298 -22.53 4.20 -1.48
N PRO A 299 -23.67 3.49 -1.60
CA PRO A 299 -23.66 2.08 -1.98
C PRO A 299 -22.92 1.86 -3.30
N VAL A 300 -21.97 0.93 -3.28
CA VAL A 300 -21.16 0.57 -4.43
C VAL A 300 -22.04 -0.07 -5.50
N SER A 301 -22.07 0.53 -6.69
CA SER A 301 -22.78 -0.01 -7.85
C SER A 301 -22.00 0.27 -9.12
N TYR A 302 -21.99 -0.70 -10.05
CA TYR A 302 -21.34 -0.53 -11.35
C TYR A 302 -21.94 0.68 -12.07
N ALA A 303 -23.27 0.83 -12.03
CA ALA A 303 -23.98 1.90 -12.72
C ALA A 303 -23.67 3.30 -12.16
N ASN A 304 -23.09 3.42 -10.95
CA ASN A 304 -22.71 4.72 -10.39
C ASN A 304 -21.78 5.51 -11.33
N ARG A 305 -20.96 4.82 -12.15
CA ARG A 305 -20.03 5.46 -13.10
C ARG A 305 -20.69 6.43 -14.09
N PHE A 306 -21.99 6.28 -14.33
CA PHE A 306 -22.78 7.10 -15.25
C PHE A 306 -23.53 8.25 -14.55
N GLU A 307 -23.40 8.36 -13.23
CA GLU A 307 -24.00 9.44 -12.45
C GLU A 307 -23.13 10.70 -12.50
N SER A 308 -23.77 11.86 -12.44
CA SER A 308 -23.12 13.17 -12.53
C SER A 308 -22.42 13.60 -11.23
N GLY A 309 -22.89 13.13 -10.07
CA GLY A 309 -22.29 13.48 -8.78
C GLY A 309 -20.94 12.78 -8.61
N SER A 310 -19.85 13.55 -8.44
CA SER A 310 -18.47 13.03 -8.35
C SER A 310 -18.32 11.93 -7.30
N LYS A 311 -18.84 12.15 -6.09
CA LYS A 311 -18.85 11.18 -4.99
C LYS A 311 -19.58 9.88 -5.35
N VAL A 312 -20.75 9.99 -5.98
CA VAL A 312 -21.53 8.83 -6.43
C VAL A 312 -20.74 8.09 -7.50
N SER A 313 -20.32 8.83 -8.53
CA SER A 313 -19.57 8.32 -9.65
C SER A 313 -18.28 7.62 -9.22
N ALA A 314 -17.49 8.19 -8.32
CA ALA A 314 -16.27 7.60 -7.82
C ALA A 314 -16.52 6.29 -7.04
N THR A 315 -17.72 6.07 -6.51
CA THR A 315 -18.08 4.88 -5.74
C THR A 315 -18.62 3.76 -6.64
N ARG A 316 -17.84 3.38 -7.67
CA ARG A 316 -18.25 2.50 -8.78
C ARG A 316 -17.63 1.10 -8.79
N PHE A 317 -16.84 0.75 -7.78
CA PHE A 317 -16.04 -0.49 -7.73
C PHE A 317 -16.21 -1.19 -6.39
N ALA A 318 -16.45 -2.51 -6.39
CA ALA A 318 -16.10 -3.28 -5.20
C ALA A 318 -14.58 -3.31 -5.04
N GLY A 319 -14.08 -3.32 -3.81
CA GLY A 319 -12.64 -3.37 -3.55
C GLY A 319 -12.21 -2.63 -2.29
N TRP A 320 -10.92 -2.32 -2.23
CA TRP A 320 -10.32 -1.56 -1.14
C TRP A 320 -10.60 -0.07 -1.31
N TYR A 321 -11.42 0.49 -0.43
CA TYR A 321 -11.58 1.93 -0.29
C TYR A 321 -10.55 2.45 0.70
N TYR A 322 -9.99 3.62 0.42
CA TYR A 322 -8.90 4.16 1.22
C TYR A 322 -9.34 5.42 1.95
N PHE A 323 -8.91 5.56 3.20
CA PHE A 323 -9.04 6.77 3.97
C PHE A 323 -7.64 7.27 4.34
N ALA A 324 -7.28 8.46 3.88
CA ALA A 324 -6.04 9.12 4.23
C ALA A 324 -6.32 10.14 5.34
N VAL A 325 -5.72 9.93 6.51
CA VAL A 325 -5.87 10.80 7.69
C VAL A 325 -4.61 11.64 7.80
N SER A 326 -4.75 12.95 7.65
CA SER A 326 -3.63 13.89 7.67
C SER A 326 -3.73 14.86 8.83
N VAL A 327 -2.58 15.18 9.43
CA VAL A 327 -2.46 16.28 10.41
C VAL A 327 -1.59 17.37 9.81
N HIS A 328 -2.09 18.59 9.79
CA HIS A 328 -1.39 19.74 9.23
C HIS A 328 -0.05 19.99 9.98
N PRO A 329 1.07 20.28 9.30
CA PRO A 329 2.37 20.47 9.94
C PRO A 329 2.40 21.60 10.97
N GLY A 330 1.63 22.68 10.75
CA GLY A 330 1.44 23.78 11.70
C GLY A 330 0.81 23.38 13.05
N VAL A 331 0.20 22.19 13.17
CA VAL A 331 -0.31 21.70 14.46
C VAL A 331 0.81 21.48 15.48
N LYS A 332 2.07 21.32 15.03
CA LYS A 332 3.24 21.28 15.94
C LYS A 332 3.38 22.53 16.81
N ASP A 333 2.87 23.68 16.34
CA ASP A 333 2.90 24.94 17.06
C ASP A 333 1.68 25.10 18.00
N VAL A 334 0.74 24.15 17.95
CA VAL A 334 -0.50 24.11 18.73
C VAL A 334 -0.40 23.10 19.88
N VAL A 335 0.10 21.90 19.62
CA VAL A 335 0.19 20.79 20.60
C VAL A 335 1.55 20.10 20.57
N ASN A 336 1.88 19.44 21.69
CA ASN A 336 3.10 18.65 21.80
C ASN A 336 2.89 17.19 21.38
N GLY A 337 3.70 16.72 20.43
CA GLY A 337 3.77 15.31 20.04
C GLY A 337 2.61 14.83 19.14
N PRO A 338 2.45 13.50 18.99
CA PRO A 338 1.43 12.93 18.12
C PRO A 338 0.01 13.12 18.68
N ILE A 339 -0.95 13.25 17.78
CA ILE A 339 -2.38 13.33 18.08
C ILE A 339 -2.95 11.92 18.07
N GLY A 340 -3.65 11.54 19.14
CA GLY A 340 -4.41 10.28 19.15
C GLY A 340 -5.60 10.39 18.19
N VAL A 341 -5.78 9.39 17.33
CA VAL A 341 -6.91 9.30 16.40
C VAL A 341 -7.69 8.02 16.69
N THR A 342 -9.02 8.14 16.79
CA THR A 342 -9.94 7.00 16.88
C THR A 342 -10.79 6.95 15.62
N LEU A 343 -10.62 5.90 14.82
CA LEU A 343 -11.42 5.61 13.64
C LEU A 343 -12.57 4.68 14.01
N ARG A 344 -13.81 5.15 13.88
CA ARG A 344 -15.03 4.35 14.06
C ARG A 344 -15.62 4.07 12.70
N LEU A 345 -15.42 2.84 12.25
CA LEU A 345 -15.79 2.41 10.91
C LEU A 345 -17.02 1.50 10.98
N ASP A 346 -17.97 1.75 10.09
CA ASP A 346 -19.07 0.83 9.82
C ASP A 346 -19.25 0.64 8.31
N VAL A 347 -19.05 -0.59 7.84
CA VAL A 347 -19.39 -1.00 6.47
C VAL A 347 -20.82 -1.55 6.50
N LYS A 348 -21.72 -0.85 5.82
CA LYS A 348 -23.16 -1.07 5.83
C LYS A 348 -23.67 -1.52 4.47
N GLY A 349 -24.89 -2.05 4.45
CA GLY A 349 -25.54 -2.56 3.24
C GLY A 349 -25.34 -4.06 3.04
N ALA A 350 -26.29 -4.68 2.35
CA ALA A 350 -26.21 -6.09 1.98
C ALA A 350 -25.27 -6.26 0.78
N VAL A 351 -24.47 -7.33 0.79
CA VAL A 351 -23.63 -7.70 -0.36
C VAL A 351 -24.55 -8.02 -1.54
N ALA A 352 -24.33 -7.32 -2.65
CA ALA A 352 -25.00 -7.54 -3.91
C ALA A 352 -24.14 -8.40 -4.85
N PRO A 353 -24.73 -9.04 -5.88
CA PRO A 353 -23.96 -9.76 -6.88
C PRO A 353 -23.01 -8.84 -7.66
N SER A 354 -21.85 -9.37 -8.03
CA SER A 354 -20.93 -8.73 -9.00
C SER A 354 -21.66 -8.44 -10.32
N PRO A 355 -21.32 -7.34 -11.03
CA PRO A 355 -22.03 -6.90 -12.24
C PRO A 355 -21.90 -7.84 -13.44
N GLY A 356 -21.18 -8.96 -13.33
CA GLY A 356 -21.05 -9.94 -14.39
C GLY A 356 -19.90 -9.66 -15.35
N TYR A 357 -18.70 -9.43 -14.81
CA TYR A 357 -17.49 -9.20 -15.60
C TYR A 357 -17.15 -10.37 -16.54
N ASP A 358 -16.68 -10.04 -17.74
CA ASP A 358 -16.03 -10.93 -18.71
C ASP A 358 -14.52 -10.97 -18.45
N GLY A 359 -14.15 -11.47 -17.27
CA GLY A 359 -12.78 -11.52 -16.79
C GLY A 359 -12.70 -11.59 -15.27
N ASP A 360 -11.48 -11.66 -14.74
CA ASP A 360 -11.22 -11.69 -13.31
C ASP A 360 -11.02 -10.28 -12.75
N ALA A 361 -12.13 -9.62 -12.41
CA ALA A 361 -12.13 -8.27 -11.87
C ALA A 361 -11.46 -8.19 -10.49
N ALA A 362 -11.60 -9.21 -9.65
CA ALA A 362 -10.97 -9.24 -8.33
C ALA A 362 -9.44 -9.25 -8.45
N LYS A 363 -8.88 -10.06 -9.36
CA LYS A 363 -7.44 -10.05 -9.65
C LYS A 363 -6.96 -8.71 -10.23
N ALA A 364 -7.83 -8.00 -10.96
CA ALA A 364 -7.55 -6.66 -11.46
C ALA A 364 -7.67 -5.56 -10.39
N GLY A 365 -8.10 -5.89 -9.16
CA GLY A 365 -8.26 -4.96 -8.03
C GLY A 365 -9.68 -4.38 -7.88
N PHE A 366 -10.67 -4.91 -8.61
CA PHE A 366 -12.07 -4.50 -8.59
C PHE A 366 -12.95 -5.59 -7.95
N GLY A 367 -12.61 -5.95 -6.71
CA GLY A 367 -13.36 -6.88 -5.89
C GLY A 367 -12.68 -7.12 -4.54
N ILE A 368 -13.39 -7.80 -3.65
CA ILE A 368 -12.87 -8.26 -2.36
C ILE A 368 -12.90 -9.79 -2.32
N GLY A 369 -11.80 -10.41 -1.90
CA GLY A 369 -11.71 -11.85 -1.64
C GLY A 369 -11.98 -12.20 -0.18
N GLY A 370 -12.31 -13.47 0.11
CA GLY A 370 -12.52 -13.93 1.49
C GLY A 370 -11.29 -13.75 2.40
N ASP A 371 -10.10 -13.88 1.84
CA ASP A 371 -8.83 -13.66 2.55
C ASP A 371 -8.59 -12.20 2.96
N ASP A 372 -9.22 -11.24 2.26
CA ASP A 372 -9.04 -9.81 2.51
C ASP A 372 -9.68 -9.39 3.83
N LEU A 373 -10.86 -9.92 4.14
CA LEU A 373 -11.55 -9.70 5.40
C LEU A 373 -10.80 -10.32 6.60
N ALA A 374 -10.14 -11.46 6.37
CA ALA A 374 -9.36 -12.15 7.39
C ALA A 374 -8.08 -11.37 7.76
N LYS A 375 -7.49 -10.66 6.80
CA LYS A 375 -6.26 -9.86 6.96
C LYS A 375 -6.50 -8.44 7.45
N ALA A 376 -7.75 -8.00 7.59
CA ALA A 376 -8.11 -6.69 8.15
C ALA A 376 -7.99 -6.65 9.69
N ASP A 377 -6.74 -6.64 10.16
CA ASP A 377 -6.35 -6.66 11.58
C ASP A 377 -5.80 -5.33 12.11
N GLY A 378 -5.78 -4.28 11.28
CA GLY A 378 -5.30 -2.95 11.62
C GLY A 378 -3.80 -2.75 11.42
N THR A 379 -3.07 -3.72 10.89
CA THR A 379 -1.63 -3.57 10.62
C THR A 379 -1.35 -3.16 9.17
N ALA A 380 -0.38 -2.26 8.99
CA ALA A 380 0.12 -1.89 7.67
C ALA A 380 0.75 -3.11 6.98
N THR A 381 0.32 -3.41 5.75
CA THR A 381 0.94 -4.49 4.97
C THR A 381 2.32 -4.04 4.51
N GLY A 382 3.37 -4.80 4.85
CA GLY A 382 4.72 -4.54 4.34
C GLY A 382 4.73 -4.59 2.81
N GLY A 383 4.92 -3.43 2.17
CA GLY A 383 5.04 -3.32 0.71
C GLY A 383 6.16 -4.21 0.21
N GLY A 384 5.82 -5.25 -0.53
CA GLY A 384 6.78 -6.23 -1.01
C GLY A 384 6.14 -7.56 -1.35
N SER A 385 5.57 -7.65 -2.56
CA SER A 385 5.44 -8.93 -3.24
C SER A 385 6.80 -9.64 -3.20
N SER A 386 6.84 -10.86 -2.63
CA SER A 386 7.98 -11.79 -2.44
C SER A 386 8.68 -11.92 -1.07
N SER A 387 8.44 -11.07 -0.07
CA SER A 387 9.23 -11.14 1.19
C SER A 387 8.84 -12.27 2.15
N SER A 388 7.56 -12.65 2.21
CA SER A 388 7.06 -13.65 3.18
C SER A 388 7.60 -15.05 2.89
N THR A 389 7.66 -15.44 1.61
CA THR A 389 8.22 -16.73 1.18
C THR A 389 9.73 -16.78 1.39
N MET A 390 10.44 -15.67 1.17
CA MET A 390 11.89 -15.59 1.36
C MET A 390 12.28 -15.61 2.85
N ARG A 391 11.47 -15.02 3.74
CA ARG A 391 11.64 -15.14 5.20
C ARG A 391 11.41 -16.57 5.68
N LEU A 392 10.39 -17.26 5.16
CA LEU A 392 10.11 -18.66 5.52
C LEU A 392 11.23 -19.61 5.04
N VAL A 393 11.78 -19.35 3.85
CA VAL A 393 12.98 -20.05 3.33
C VAL A 393 14.22 -19.74 4.16
N ALA A 394 14.40 -18.50 4.62
CA ALA A 394 15.52 -18.12 5.49
C ALA A 394 15.45 -18.81 6.87
N PHE A 395 14.27 -18.93 7.48
CA PHE A 395 14.08 -19.69 8.72
C PHE A 395 14.24 -21.19 8.51
N ALA A 396 13.78 -21.74 7.39
CA ALA A 396 14.00 -23.14 7.03
C ALA A 396 15.48 -23.47 6.78
N ALA A 397 16.23 -22.54 6.15
CA ALA A 397 17.67 -22.69 5.91
C ALA A 397 18.50 -22.68 7.21
N LEU A 398 18.12 -21.84 8.19
CA LEU A 398 18.78 -21.82 9.50
C LEU A 398 18.47 -23.08 10.34
N GLY A 399 17.26 -23.63 10.23
CA GLY A 399 16.86 -24.88 10.89
C GLY A 399 17.57 -26.11 10.30
N ALA A 400 17.70 -26.18 8.97
CA ALA A 400 18.42 -27.27 8.32
C ALA A 400 19.93 -27.24 8.65
N GLY A 401 20.53 -26.05 8.71
CA GLY A 401 21.95 -25.88 9.07
C GLY A 401 22.26 -26.36 10.49
N THR A 402 21.38 -26.09 11.46
CA THR A 402 21.57 -26.56 12.85
C THR A 402 21.43 -28.07 12.99
N VAL A 403 20.50 -28.71 12.26
CA VAL A 403 20.36 -30.18 12.26
C VAL A 403 21.58 -30.87 11.62
N LEU A 404 22.14 -30.29 10.55
CA LEU A 404 23.37 -30.79 9.93
C LEU A 404 24.58 -30.70 10.86
N LEU A 405 24.73 -29.59 11.60
CA LEU A 405 25.81 -29.44 12.56
C LEU A 405 25.67 -30.39 13.75
N LEU A 406 24.45 -30.61 14.25
CA LEU A 406 24.19 -31.55 15.34
C LEU A 406 24.41 -33.01 14.91
N SER A 407 23.95 -33.39 13.71
CA SER A 407 24.19 -34.74 13.17
C SER A 407 25.67 -34.98 12.88
N LEU A 408 26.41 -33.98 12.39
CA LEU A 408 27.86 -34.05 12.22
C LEU A 408 28.58 -34.18 13.58
N ALA A 409 28.16 -33.43 14.59
CA ALA A 409 28.73 -33.53 15.93
C ALA A 409 28.50 -34.93 16.54
N VAL A 410 27.30 -35.49 16.40
CA VAL A 410 26.98 -36.87 16.82
C VAL A 410 27.85 -37.87 16.06
N TRP A 411 28.01 -37.70 14.74
CA TRP A 411 28.83 -38.60 13.93
C TRP A 411 30.31 -38.56 14.33
N VAL A 412 30.87 -37.38 14.59
CA VAL A 412 32.26 -37.23 15.06
C VAL A 412 32.46 -37.90 16.44
N VAL A 413 31.50 -37.77 17.35
CA VAL A 413 31.56 -38.44 18.66
C VAL A 413 31.45 -39.96 18.51
N ALA A 414 30.57 -40.46 17.63
CA ALA A 414 30.43 -41.88 17.37
C ALA A 414 31.67 -42.48 16.68
N ALA A 415 32.27 -41.76 15.73
CA ALA A 415 33.49 -42.18 15.05
C ALA A 415 34.70 -42.26 16.00
N ARG A 416 34.77 -41.37 17.01
CA ARG A 416 35.80 -41.42 18.07
C ARG A 416 35.57 -42.51 19.11
N ARG A 417 34.38 -43.11 19.18
CA ARG A 417 34.03 -44.18 20.13
C ARG A 417 34.15 -45.60 19.57
N ARG A 418 34.56 -45.79 18.31
CA ARG A 418 34.82 -47.14 17.79
C ARG A 418 36.10 -47.71 18.40
N PRO A 419 36.04 -48.81 19.19
CA PRO A 419 37.24 -49.50 19.65
C PRO A 419 37.99 -50.07 18.44
N ARG A 420 39.32 -49.93 18.43
CA ARG A 420 40.20 -50.56 17.44
C ARG A 420 40.05 -52.07 17.57
N VAL A 421 39.36 -52.70 16.63
CA VAL A 421 39.40 -54.16 16.47
C VAL A 421 40.69 -54.49 15.73
N ALA A 422 41.55 -55.26 16.39
CA ALA A 422 42.80 -55.75 15.83
C ALA A 422 42.54 -56.67 14.64
N ALA A 423 43.12 -56.35 13.49
CA ALA A 423 43.10 -57.20 12.31
C ALA A 423 44.09 -58.37 12.52
N ALA A 424 43.56 -59.61 12.55
CA ALA A 424 44.37 -60.81 12.49
C ALA A 424 44.78 -61.09 11.03
N ALA A 425 46.03 -61.47 10.85
CA ALA A 425 46.73 -61.64 9.58
C ALA A 425 46.21 -62.80 8.73
N GLN A 426 46.11 -62.57 7.41
CA GLN A 426 45.91 -63.60 6.38
C GLN A 426 47.26 -64.03 5.80
N ALA A 427 47.48 -65.34 5.69
CA ALA A 427 48.55 -65.95 4.89
C ALA A 427 48.03 -66.32 3.48
N PRO A 428 48.87 -66.25 2.42
CA PRO A 428 48.42 -66.27 1.04
C PRO A 428 48.46 -67.67 0.39
N GLN A 429 47.57 -67.91 -0.57
CA GLN A 429 47.64 -69.02 -1.54
C GLN A 429 47.40 -68.52 -2.98
N PRO A 430 48.00 -69.17 -4.00
CA PRO A 430 48.41 -68.56 -5.29
C PRO A 430 47.40 -68.82 -6.44
N PRO A 431 47.64 -68.29 -7.66
CA PRO A 431 46.57 -68.03 -8.64
C PRO A 431 46.30 -69.23 -9.55
N GLN A 432 45.03 -69.40 -9.95
CA GLN A 432 44.65 -70.26 -11.06
C GLN A 432 44.14 -69.43 -12.23
N SER A 433 44.86 -69.57 -13.34
CA SER A 433 44.52 -69.20 -14.71
C SER A 433 43.45 -70.10 -15.30
N GLY A 434 42.60 -69.58 -16.20
CA GLY A 434 41.82 -70.45 -17.09
C GLY A 434 40.75 -69.73 -17.90
N TYR A 435 41.03 -69.57 -19.20
CA TYR A 435 40.14 -69.14 -20.28
C TYR A 435 38.88 -70.01 -20.44
N GLY A 436 37.78 -69.42 -20.92
CA GLY A 436 36.61 -70.13 -21.48
C GLY A 436 35.51 -69.18 -22.01
N PRO A 437 34.71 -69.58 -23.01
CA PRO A 437 34.47 -68.82 -24.27
C PRO A 437 33.16 -67.98 -24.35
N PRO A 438 32.94 -67.19 -25.44
CA PRO A 438 32.01 -66.05 -25.51
C PRO A 438 30.59 -66.40 -26.01
N PRO A 439 29.63 -65.44 -26.05
CA PRO A 439 28.20 -65.70 -25.93
C PRO A 439 27.50 -65.98 -27.27
N ALA A 440 26.40 -66.74 -27.21
CA ALA A 440 25.47 -66.87 -28.31
C ALA A 440 24.39 -65.77 -28.22
N TRP A 441 24.34 -65.01 -29.32
CA TRP A 441 23.29 -64.18 -29.94
C TRP A 441 21.88 -64.19 -29.34
#